data_AF-A0A0F2RJW8-F1
#
_entry.id   AF-A0A0F2RJW8-F1
#
_cell.length_a   1.000
_cell.length_b   1.000
_cell.length_c   1.000
_cell.angle_alpha   90.00
_cell.angle_beta   90.00
_cell.angle_gamma   90.00
#
_symmetry.space_group_name_H-M   'P 1'
#
loop_
_entity.id
_entity.type
_entity.pdbx_description
1 polymer ?
#
loop_
_entity_poly.entity_id
_entity_poly.type
_entity_poly.pdbx_seq_one_letter_code
_entity_poly.pdbx_strand_id
1 'polypeptide(L)'
;MSEQPRLRSVACLRAEGFRRMVYWEWGNPHNKNVVVCVHGLTRNGRDFDWLARALSDRYKVICPDVLGRGQSDWLDDPMGYSYAYYLADMATLIARTGAEQIDWVGTSMGGLIGMMLAASDNSPIRRLVLNDIGPFIPEAALERLKEYVGKDPTFPNQDEAEKYLRTVHAPFGALTDEQWKHLTQNGMRLREDGLLSPAYDPAIADPLKAQPPQDVVLWPVWDAVTCPALILRGADSDLLLPETVGEMRKRGPGCDVEEFEGVGHAPALMDADQIYTVDTWLLDQDAKEK
;
A
#
# COMPACT_ATOMS: atom_id res chain seq x y z
N MET A 1 -8.91 22.89 -5.07
CA MET A 1 -7.75 22.41 -4.27
C MET A 1 -6.58 22.16 -5.22
N SER A 2 -5.34 22.07 -4.72
CA SER A 2 -4.17 21.81 -5.58
C SER A 2 -4.33 20.48 -6.33
N GLU A 3 -4.15 20.47 -7.66
CA GLU A 3 -4.17 19.23 -8.48
C GLU A 3 -2.95 18.32 -8.25
N GLN A 4 -1.94 18.83 -7.54
CA GLN A 4 -0.70 18.15 -7.21
C GLN A 4 -0.52 17.99 -5.70
N PRO A 5 0.11 16.90 -5.23
CA PRO A 5 0.39 16.72 -3.81
C PRO A 5 1.56 17.56 -3.32
N ARG A 6 1.63 17.71 -2.00
CA ARG A 6 2.77 18.29 -1.31
C ARG A 6 3.66 17.18 -0.78
N LEU A 7 4.94 17.18 -1.15
CA LEU A 7 5.93 16.28 -0.55
C LEU A 7 6.28 16.76 0.86
N ARG A 8 6.18 15.86 1.83
CA ARG A 8 6.52 16.08 3.25
C ARG A 8 7.34 14.90 3.76
N SER A 9 7.85 15.00 4.99
CA SER A 9 8.59 13.91 5.61
C SER A 9 8.44 13.87 7.12
N VAL A 10 8.66 12.69 7.68
CA VAL A 10 8.89 12.44 9.11
C VAL A 10 10.26 11.80 9.31
N ALA A 11 10.82 11.96 10.51
CA ALA A 11 12.06 11.29 10.90
C ALA A 11 11.72 10.03 11.71
N CYS A 12 12.13 8.88 11.20
CA CYS A 12 11.94 7.58 11.82
C CYS A 12 13.24 7.13 12.49
N LEU A 13 13.19 6.84 13.79
CA LEU A 13 14.38 6.41 14.52
C LEU A 13 14.72 4.94 14.22
N ARG A 14 16.01 4.67 14.03
CA ARG A 14 16.62 3.35 13.93
C ARG A 14 17.81 3.22 14.86
N ALA A 15 18.36 2.02 14.98
CA ALA A 15 19.54 1.76 15.80
C ALA A 15 20.75 2.58 15.32
N GLU A 16 20.84 2.79 14.01
CA GLU A 16 21.93 3.51 13.34
C GLU A 16 21.65 5.02 13.14
N GLY A 17 20.47 5.51 13.53
CA GLY A 17 20.12 6.93 13.47
C GLY A 17 18.72 7.22 12.91
N PHE A 18 18.42 8.50 12.67
CA PHE A 18 17.16 8.91 12.06
C PHE A 18 17.19 8.72 10.54
N ARG A 19 16.14 8.11 9.99
CA ARG A 19 15.89 7.94 8.55
C ARG A 19 14.70 8.80 8.14
N ARG A 20 14.81 9.48 7.00
CA ARG A 20 13.73 10.30 6.45
C ARG A 20 12.74 9.42 5.71
N MET A 21 11.52 9.33 6.24
CA MET A 21 10.39 8.75 5.52
C MET A 21 9.56 9.88 4.90
N VAL A 22 9.44 9.90 3.58
CA VAL A 22 8.62 10.88 2.87
C VAL A 22 7.17 10.43 2.77
N TYR A 23 6.28 11.39 2.56
CA TYR A 23 4.88 11.14 2.23
C TYR A 23 4.31 12.26 1.36
N TRP A 24 3.35 11.88 0.53
CA TRP A 24 2.61 12.76 -0.35
C TRP A 24 1.30 13.17 0.33
N GLU A 25 1.08 14.48 0.49
CA GLU A 25 -0.10 15.03 1.15
C GLU A 25 -1.03 15.71 0.15
N TRP A 26 -2.29 15.28 0.15
CA TRP A 26 -3.38 15.82 -0.66
C TRP A 26 -4.47 16.48 0.20
N GLY A 27 -5.31 17.30 -0.43
CA GLY A 27 -6.43 17.96 0.24
C GLY A 27 -6.00 19.13 1.13
N ASN A 28 -6.87 19.53 2.06
CA ASN A 28 -6.61 20.60 3.03
C ASN A 28 -5.73 20.08 4.20
N PRO A 29 -4.52 20.65 4.45
CA PRO A 29 -3.64 20.22 5.55
C PRO A 29 -4.25 20.26 6.95
N HIS A 30 -5.28 21.09 7.15
CA HIS A 30 -5.99 21.28 8.41
C HIS A 30 -7.26 20.44 8.53
N ASN A 31 -7.59 19.62 7.53
CA ASN A 31 -8.71 18.70 7.62
C ASN A 31 -8.40 17.61 8.66
N LYS A 32 -9.36 17.39 9.57
CA LYS A 32 -9.25 16.37 10.63
C LYS A 32 -9.65 14.99 10.16
N ASN A 33 -10.39 14.88 9.06
CA ASN A 33 -10.71 13.61 8.43
C ASN A 33 -9.51 13.19 7.59
N VAL A 34 -8.75 12.21 8.07
CA VAL A 34 -7.50 11.77 7.46
C VAL A 34 -7.65 10.36 6.92
N VAL A 35 -7.24 10.18 5.67
CA VAL A 35 -7.09 8.85 5.05
C VAL A 35 -5.60 8.60 4.82
N VAL A 36 -5.09 7.46 5.29
CA VAL A 36 -3.70 7.04 5.03
C VAL A 36 -3.70 5.91 4.02
N CYS A 37 -3.06 6.12 2.86
CA CYS A 37 -3.01 5.17 1.76
C CYS A 37 -1.61 4.56 1.62
N VAL A 38 -1.44 3.27 1.95
CA VAL A 38 -0.11 2.62 2.04
C VAL A 38 0.07 1.55 0.97
N HIS A 39 1.19 1.65 0.26
CA HIS A 39 1.46 0.92 -0.97
C HIS A 39 1.94 -0.52 -0.74
N GLY A 40 2.01 -1.31 -1.82
CA GLY A 40 2.56 -2.67 -1.83
C GLY A 40 4.08 -2.73 -1.71
N LEU A 41 4.63 -3.95 -1.59
CA LEU A 41 6.02 -4.20 -1.17
C LEU A 41 7.11 -3.40 -1.91
N THR A 42 7.01 -3.32 -3.24
CA THR A 42 7.97 -2.66 -4.16
C THR A 42 7.38 -1.42 -4.85
N ARG A 43 6.30 -0.89 -4.26
CA ARG A 43 5.55 0.26 -4.77
C ARG A 43 5.89 1.52 -3.97
N ASN A 44 5.23 2.64 -4.26
CA ASN A 44 5.40 3.90 -3.53
C ASN A 44 4.07 4.67 -3.45
N GLY A 45 4.04 5.77 -2.68
CA GLY A 45 2.82 6.51 -2.37
C GLY A 45 2.15 7.16 -3.59
N ARG A 46 2.86 7.29 -4.72
CA ARG A 46 2.32 7.87 -5.97
C ARG A 46 1.34 6.94 -6.69
N ASP A 47 1.23 5.68 -6.28
CA ASP A 47 0.22 4.75 -6.79
C ASP A 47 -1.21 5.20 -6.46
N PHE A 48 -1.38 5.93 -5.36
CA PHE A 48 -2.68 6.39 -4.90
C PHE A 48 -3.09 7.76 -5.47
N ASP A 49 -2.35 8.34 -6.40
CA ASP A 49 -2.59 9.70 -6.88
C ASP A 49 -4.03 9.93 -7.39
N TRP A 50 -4.59 8.97 -8.12
CA TRP A 50 -5.98 9.05 -8.62
C TRP A 50 -7.00 8.98 -7.48
N LEU A 51 -6.88 7.97 -6.61
CA LEU A 51 -7.73 7.84 -5.43
C LEU A 51 -7.63 9.07 -4.51
N ALA A 52 -6.41 9.49 -4.19
CA ALA A 52 -6.15 10.61 -3.29
C ALA A 52 -6.72 11.92 -3.84
N ARG A 53 -6.65 12.14 -5.16
CA ARG A 53 -7.30 13.29 -5.80
C ARG A 53 -8.83 13.24 -5.62
N ALA A 54 -9.46 12.10 -5.86
CA ALA A 54 -10.91 11.93 -5.70
C ALA A 54 -11.38 12.15 -4.25
N LEU A 55 -10.57 11.75 -3.26
CA LEU A 55 -10.85 11.91 -1.84
C LEU A 55 -10.49 13.32 -1.30
N SER A 56 -9.61 14.05 -1.98
CA SER A 56 -8.96 15.27 -1.45
C SER A 56 -9.92 16.43 -1.13
N ASP A 57 -11.12 16.42 -1.70
CA ASP A 57 -12.15 17.42 -1.40
C ASP A 57 -12.73 17.27 0.00
N ARG A 58 -12.68 16.06 0.57
CA ARG A 58 -13.33 15.69 1.84
C ARG A 58 -12.34 15.24 2.90
N TYR A 59 -11.16 14.76 2.49
CA TYR A 59 -10.15 14.21 3.37
C TYR A 59 -8.80 14.89 3.16
N LYS A 60 -7.98 14.89 4.21
CA LYS A 60 -6.53 15.01 4.08
C LYS A 60 -5.99 13.62 3.80
N VAL A 61 -5.47 13.40 2.59
CA VAL A 61 -4.96 12.07 2.19
C VAL A 61 -3.45 12.05 2.29
N ILE A 62 -2.92 11.03 2.97
CA ILE A 62 -1.49 10.83 3.22
C ILE A 62 -1.05 9.54 2.54
N CYS A 63 -0.13 9.63 1.59
CA CYS A 63 0.42 8.48 0.88
C CYS A 63 1.93 8.39 1.14
N PRO A 64 2.40 7.64 2.16
CA PRO A 64 3.81 7.50 2.44
C PRO A 64 4.54 6.73 1.35
N ASP A 65 5.82 7.03 1.18
CA ASP A 65 6.77 6.05 0.65
C ASP A 65 7.38 5.37 1.88
N VAL A 66 7.06 4.11 2.15
CA VAL A 66 7.67 3.36 3.28
C VAL A 66 9.20 3.32 3.09
N LEU A 67 9.99 3.37 4.17
CA LEU A 67 11.46 3.37 4.07
C LEU A 67 11.99 2.29 3.11
N GLY A 68 12.99 2.65 2.32
CA GLY A 68 13.50 1.85 1.20
C GLY A 68 12.67 1.91 -0.09
N ARG A 69 11.62 2.73 -0.17
CA ARG A 69 10.79 2.89 -1.38
C ARG A 69 10.66 4.35 -1.76
N GLY A 70 10.37 4.59 -3.04
CA GLY A 70 10.13 5.92 -3.59
C GLY A 70 11.28 6.89 -3.27
N GLN A 71 10.96 8.02 -2.63
CA GLN A 71 11.96 9.02 -2.20
C GLN A 71 12.33 8.93 -0.72
N SER A 72 11.92 7.86 -0.03
CA SER A 72 12.31 7.61 1.36
C SER A 72 13.71 7.02 1.43
N ASP A 73 14.41 7.32 2.53
CA ASP A 73 15.76 6.84 2.74
C ASP A 73 15.81 5.30 2.76
N TRP A 74 16.92 4.77 2.25
CA TRP A 74 17.27 3.36 2.32
C TRP A 74 17.87 3.01 3.69
N LEU A 75 17.97 1.73 4.00
CA LEU A 75 18.49 1.25 5.28
C LEU A 75 19.86 0.59 5.08
N ASP A 76 20.81 0.88 5.97
CA ASP A 76 22.13 0.25 5.93
C ASP A 76 22.07 -1.23 6.32
N ASP A 77 21.16 -1.59 7.25
CA ASP A 77 20.84 -2.97 7.60
C ASP A 77 19.53 -3.42 6.91
N PRO A 78 19.60 -4.33 5.93
CA PRO A 78 18.41 -4.85 5.25
C PRO A 78 17.41 -5.56 6.17
N MET A 79 17.84 -6.06 7.34
CA MET A 79 16.93 -6.66 8.32
C MET A 79 16.02 -5.63 8.99
N GLY A 80 16.30 -4.33 8.82
CA GLY A 80 15.41 -3.24 9.18
C GLY A 80 14.11 -3.21 8.37
N TYR A 81 14.04 -3.91 7.23
CA TYR A 81 12.82 -4.06 6.42
C TYR A 81 11.87 -5.11 7.00
N SER A 82 11.30 -4.83 8.17
CA SER A 82 10.40 -5.74 8.91
C SER A 82 9.09 -5.08 9.33
N TYR A 83 8.05 -5.89 9.53
CA TYR A 83 6.73 -5.40 9.98
C TYR A 83 6.80 -4.66 11.31
N ALA A 84 7.63 -5.09 12.26
CA ALA A 84 7.80 -4.38 13.53
C ALA A 84 8.25 -2.93 13.33
N TYR A 85 9.21 -2.71 12.42
CA TYR A 85 9.67 -1.36 12.09
C TYR A 85 8.68 -0.59 11.22
N TYR A 86 8.00 -1.24 10.27
CA TYR A 86 6.94 -0.59 9.48
C TYR A 86 5.80 -0.09 10.37
N LEU A 87 5.40 -0.86 11.40
CA LEU A 87 4.37 -0.44 12.36
C LEU A 87 4.83 0.79 13.16
N ALA A 88 6.08 0.81 13.64
CA ALA A 88 6.64 1.95 14.37
C ALA A 88 6.72 3.23 13.51
N ASP A 89 7.09 3.08 12.23
CA ASP A 89 7.12 4.20 11.28
C ASP A 89 5.72 4.74 11.01
N MET A 90 4.76 3.85 10.78
CA MET A 90 3.38 4.26 10.52
C MET A 90 2.74 4.90 11.76
N ALA A 91 3.05 4.42 12.97
CA ALA A 91 2.62 5.09 14.20
C ALA A 91 3.19 6.53 14.29
N THR A 92 4.46 6.73 13.92
CA THR A 92 5.08 8.06 13.85
C THR A 92 4.39 8.95 12.81
N LEU A 93 4.06 8.39 11.65
CA LEU A 93 3.35 9.11 10.59
C LEU A 93 1.91 9.47 11.01
N ILE A 94 1.17 8.54 11.61
CA ILE A 94 -0.18 8.77 12.13
C ILE A 94 -0.15 9.91 13.15
N ALA A 95 0.78 9.88 14.11
CA ALA A 95 0.94 10.95 15.08
C ALA A 95 1.23 12.31 14.41
N ARG A 96 2.01 12.32 13.31
CA ARG A 96 2.30 13.54 12.54
C ARG A 96 1.06 14.15 11.88
N THR A 97 0.03 13.36 11.57
CA THR A 97 -1.18 13.86 10.91
C THR A 97 -1.95 14.84 11.80
N GLY A 98 -1.86 14.67 13.13
CA GLY A 98 -2.61 15.42 14.13
C GLY A 98 -4.06 14.94 14.32
N ALA A 99 -4.45 13.84 13.68
CA ALA A 99 -5.78 13.25 13.82
C ALA A 99 -5.84 12.26 15.00
N GLU A 100 -6.97 12.25 15.71
CA GLU A 100 -7.25 11.28 16.79
C GLU A 100 -7.64 9.92 16.23
N GLN A 101 -8.31 9.91 15.08
CA GLN A 101 -8.70 8.72 14.33
C GLN A 101 -8.38 8.93 12.85
N ILE A 102 -8.09 7.84 12.15
CA ILE A 102 -7.77 7.82 10.72
C ILE A 102 -8.49 6.68 10.02
N ASP A 103 -8.80 6.86 8.75
CA ASP A 103 -9.22 5.79 7.87
C ASP A 103 -7.99 5.26 7.11
N TRP A 104 -7.93 3.95 6.84
CA TRP A 104 -6.78 3.30 6.23
C TRP A 104 -7.14 2.64 4.90
N VAL A 105 -6.30 2.84 3.89
CA VAL A 105 -6.36 2.11 2.61
C VAL A 105 -5.01 1.48 2.35
N GLY A 106 -4.93 0.15 2.38
CA GLY A 106 -3.66 -0.56 2.28
C GLY A 106 -3.65 -1.59 1.17
N THR A 107 -2.67 -1.50 0.26
CA THR A 107 -2.46 -2.50 -0.80
C THR A 107 -1.39 -3.49 -0.38
N SER A 108 -1.68 -4.80 -0.44
CA SER A 108 -0.68 -5.84 -0.17
C SER A 108 0.03 -5.62 1.17
N MET A 109 1.36 -5.42 1.19
CA MET A 109 2.14 -5.01 2.37
C MET A 109 1.47 -3.89 3.19
N GLY A 110 0.97 -2.84 2.54
CA GLY A 110 0.29 -1.73 3.21
C GLY A 110 -1.02 -2.14 3.88
N GLY A 111 -1.71 -3.15 3.36
CA GLY A 111 -2.90 -3.71 4.00
C GLY A 111 -2.55 -4.60 5.20
N LEU A 112 -1.46 -5.37 5.15
CA LEU A 112 -0.97 -6.11 6.32
C LEU A 112 -0.55 -5.17 7.46
N ILE A 113 0.14 -4.07 7.14
CA ILE A 113 0.48 -3.03 8.13
C ILE A 113 -0.80 -2.46 8.75
N GLY A 114 -1.78 -2.08 7.93
CA GLY A 114 -3.07 -1.57 8.40
C GLY A 114 -3.83 -2.56 9.28
N MET A 115 -3.88 -3.83 8.88
CA MET A 115 -4.55 -4.90 9.63
C MET A 115 -3.91 -5.10 11.01
N MET A 116 -2.57 -5.12 11.10
CA MET A 116 -1.86 -5.23 12.38
C MET A 116 -2.05 -4.00 13.27
N LEU A 117 -2.07 -2.79 12.70
CA LEU A 117 -2.39 -1.57 13.44
C LEU A 117 -3.84 -1.59 13.93
N ALA A 118 -4.79 -2.03 13.11
CA ALA A 118 -6.21 -2.07 13.44
C ALA A 118 -6.54 -3.12 14.52
N ALA A 119 -5.75 -4.19 14.58
CA ALA A 119 -5.83 -5.24 15.60
C ALA A 119 -5.19 -4.85 16.94
N SER A 120 -4.47 -3.72 17.00
CA SER A 120 -3.79 -3.26 18.21
C SER A 120 -4.76 -2.58 19.18
N ASP A 121 -4.54 -2.73 20.49
CA ASP A 121 -5.33 -2.05 21.51
C ASP A 121 -5.28 -0.52 21.33
N ASN A 122 -6.43 0.13 21.46
CA ASN A 122 -6.59 1.59 21.27
C ASN A 122 -6.11 2.08 19.89
N SER A 123 -6.24 1.24 18.86
CA SER A 123 -5.92 1.63 17.49
C SER A 123 -6.65 2.90 17.07
N PRO A 124 -5.97 3.87 16.42
CA PRO A 124 -6.63 5.03 15.84
C PRO A 124 -7.33 4.70 14.50
N ILE A 125 -7.23 3.46 14.00
CA ILE A 125 -7.87 3.08 12.73
C ILE A 125 -9.37 2.93 12.94
N ARG A 126 -10.11 3.88 12.37
CA ARG A 126 -11.58 3.91 12.39
C ARG A 126 -12.19 3.01 11.32
N ARG A 127 -11.53 2.88 10.16
CA ARG A 127 -11.98 2.08 9.01
C ARG A 127 -10.81 1.49 8.27
N LEU A 128 -10.95 0.26 7.78
CA LEU A 128 -9.90 -0.49 7.13
C LEU A 128 -10.29 -0.97 5.73
N VAL A 129 -9.68 -0.41 4.70
CA VAL A 129 -9.77 -0.91 3.33
C VAL A 129 -8.53 -1.74 3.04
N LEU A 130 -8.71 -3.04 2.78
CA LEU A 130 -7.66 -3.96 2.36
C LEU A 130 -7.77 -4.22 0.86
N ASN A 131 -6.76 -3.76 0.12
CA ASN A 131 -6.66 -3.95 -1.32
C ASN A 131 -5.81 -5.19 -1.62
N ASP A 132 -6.54 -6.25 -1.97
CA ASP A 132 -6.10 -7.56 -2.43
C ASP A 132 -5.09 -8.24 -1.49
N ILE A 133 -5.44 -8.28 -0.20
CA ILE A 133 -4.64 -8.91 0.85
C ILE A 133 -5.52 -9.35 2.01
N GLY A 134 -5.10 -10.39 2.72
CA GLY A 134 -5.85 -10.94 3.85
C GLY A 134 -4.97 -11.67 4.86
N PRO A 135 -5.59 -12.33 5.85
CA PRO A 135 -4.89 -13.00 6.94
C PRO A 135 -4.32 -14.37 6.57
N PHE A 136 -4.46 -14.80 5.32
CA PHE A 136 -3.80 -15.98 4.80
C PHE A 136 -3.13 -15.61 3.47
N ILE A 137 -1.85 -15.96 3.34
CA ILE A 137 -1.09 -15.78 2.11
C ILE A 137 -0.47 -17.13 1.75
N PRO A 138 -0.80 -17.71 0.59
CA PRO A 138 -0.25 -18.98 0.15
C PRO A 138 1.27 -18.91 -0.05
N GLU A 139 1.97 -19.97 0.31
CA GLU A 139 3.41 -20.16 0.05
C GLU A 139 3.80 -19.83 -1.40
N ALA A 140 3.03 -20.33 -2.37
CA ALA A 140 3.28 -20.13 -3.79
C ALA A 140 3.28 -18.64 -4.21
N ALA A 141 2.47 -17.79 -3.56
CA ALA A 141 2.47 -16.36 -3.83
C ALA A 141 3.79 -15.71 -3.34
N LEU A 142 4.33 -16.19 -2.22
CA LEU A 142 5.61 -15.73 -1.67
C LEU A 142 6.81 -16.25 -2.46
N GLU A 143 6.75 -17.46 -3.00
CA GLU A 143 7.77 -18.01 -3.91
C GLU A 143 7.95 -17.09 -5.12
N ARG A 144 6.85 -16.75 -5.80
CA ARG A 144 6.87 -15.84 -6.95
C ARG A 144 7.41 -14.46 -6.58
N LEU A 145 7.09 -13.92 -5.40
CA LEU A 145 7.66 -12.64 -4.93
C LEU A 145 9.20 -12.70 -4.90
N LYS A 146 9.79 -13.81 -4.42
CA LYS A 146 11.25 -13.97 -4.38
C LYS A 146 11.90 -14.07 -5.74
N GLU A 147 11.16 -14.50 -6.77
CA GLU A 147 11.68 -14.60 -8.12
C GLU A 147 11.98 -13.25 -8.76
N TYR A 148 11.36 -12.15 -8.31
CA TYR A 148 11.57 -10.84 -8.95
C TYR A 148 12.03 -9.73 -8.00
N VAL A 149 11.71 -9.80 -6.71
CA VAL A 149 12.14 -8.78 -5.74
C VAL A 149 13.66 -8.80 -5.57
N GLY A 150 14.28 -7.63 -5.71
CA GLY A 150 15.72 -7.44 -5.61
C GLY A 150 16.53 -7.77 -6.86
N LYS A 151 15.89 -8.12 -7.99
CA LYS A 151 16.60 -8.28 -9.28
C LYS A 151 17.13 -6.95 -9.85
N ASP A 152 16.57 -5.82 -9.43
CA ASP A 152 16.95 -4.45 -9.81
C ASP A 152 17.25 -4.27 -11.32
N PRO A 153 16.31 -4.65 -12.21
CA PRO A 153 16.53 -4.55 -13.64
C PRO A 153 16.76 -3.09 -14.06
N THR A 154 17.58 -2.89 -15.09
CA THR A 154 17.93 -1.56 -15.59
C THR A 154 17.41 -1.31 -17.00
N PHE A 155 17.05 -0.06 -17.28
CA PHE A 155 16.46 0.36 -18.54
C PHE A 155 17.14 1.64 -19.05
N PRO A 156 17.39 1.76 -20.36
CA PRO A 156 18.06 2.93 -20.92
C PRO A 156 17.18 4.19 -20.97
N ASN A 157 15.85 4.04 -20.92
CA ASN A 157 14.90 5.15 -21.01
C ASN A 157 13.51 4.76 -20.47
N GLN A 158 12.62 5.75 -20.37
CA GLN A 158 11.27 5.60 -19.86
C GLN A 158 10.42 4.63 -20.71
N ASP A 159 10.58 4.61 -22.03
CA ASP A 159 9.77 3.75 -22.91
C ASP A 159 10.08 2.25 -22.67
N GLU A 160 11.36 1.89 -22.51
CA GLU A 160 11.76 0.52 -22.18
C GLU A 160 11.34 0.12 -20.77
N ALA A 161 11.41 1.05 -19.82
CA ALA A 161 10.90 0.85 -18.47
C ALA A 161 9.36 0.64 -18.45
N GLU A 162 8.62 1.41 -19.25
CA GLU A 162 7.15 1.30 -19.36
C GLU A 162 6.75 -0.05 -19.98
N LYS A 163 7.43 -0.52 -21.03
CA LYS A 163 7.19 -1.85 -21.62
C LYS A 163 7.37 -2.96 -20.58
N TYR A 164 8.41 -2.85 -19.77
CA TYR A 164 8.63 -3.79 -18.68
C TYR A 164 7.49 -3.72 -17.65
N LEU A 165 7.12 -2.53 -17.18
CA LEU A 165 6.04 -2.35 -16.21
C LEU A 165 4.68 -2.82 -16.70
N ARG A 166 4.34 -2.58 -17.97
CA ARG A 166 3.12 -3.11 -18.61
C ARG A 166 3.06 -4.63 -18.58
N THR A 167 4.22 -5.29 -18.55
CA THR A 167 4.30 -6.75 -18.43
C THR A 167 4.18 -7.19 -16.98
N VAL A 168 4.98 -6.62 -16.07
CA VAL A 168 5.02 -7.07 -14.67
C VAL A 168 3.82 -6.64 -13.84
N HIS A 169 3.16 -5.54 -14.20
CA HIS A 169 1.95 -5.04 -13.54
C HIS A 169 0.70 -5.23 -14.40
N ALA A 170 0.74 -6.07 -15.45
CA ALA A 170 -0.45 -6.43 -16.21
C ALA A 170 -1.64 -6.87 -15.32
N PRO A 171 -1.44 -7.56 -14.18
CA PRO A 171 -2.53 -7.90 -13.27
C PRO A 171 -3.24 -6.72 -12.60
N PHE A 172 -2.74 -5.48 -12.70
CA PHE A 172 -3.37 -4.31 -12.05
C PHE A 172 -4.70 -3.89 -12.69
N GLY A 173 -5.07 -4.52 -13.82
CA GLY A 173 -6.26 -4.24 -14.59
C GLY A 173 -5.97 -3.40 -15.83
N ALA A 174 -7.05 -2.94 -16.48
CA ALA A 174 -6.98 -2.19 -17.73
C ALA A 174 -6.59 -0.72 -17.49
N LEU A 175 -5.29 -0.45 -17.31
CA LEU A 175 -4.81 0.92 -17.16
C LEU A 175 -4.68 1.64 -18.50
N THR A 176 -5.04 2.92 -18.49
CA THR A 176 -4.85 3.85 -19.62
C THR A 176 -3.37 4.15 -19.83
N ASP A 177 -3.02 4.65 -21.03
CA ASP A 177 -1.65 5.06 -21.33
C ASP A 177 -1.13 6.17 -20.41
N GLU A 178 -2.01 7.05 -19.92
CA GLU A 178 -1.66 8.08 -18.94
C GLU A 178 -1.27 7.47 -17.58
N GLN A 179 -2.05 6.50 -17.10
CA GLN A 179 -1.77 5.78 -15.86
C GLN A 179 -0.48 4.96 -15.97
N TRP A 180 -0.22 4.30 -17.11
CA TRP A 180 1.05 3.60 -17.35
C TRP A 180 2.26 4.53 -17.32
N LYS A 181 2.17 5.68 -17.99
CA LYS A 181 3.22 6.70 -17.95
C LYS A 181 3.47 7.19 -16.53
N HIS A 182 2.40 7.42 -15.77
CA HIS A 182 2.52 7.85 -14.37
C HIS A 182 3.18 6.80 -13.49
N LEU A 183 2.76 5.53 -13.59
CA LEU A 183 3.38 4.43 -12.86
C LEU A 183 4.86 4.30 -13.20
N THR A 184 5.24 4.54 -14.45
CA THR A 184 6.63 4.47 -14.90
C THR A 184 7.45 5.63 -14.35
N GLN A 185 6.96 6.86 -14.50
CA GLN A 185 7.65 8.07 -14.04
C GLN A 185 7.91 8.06 -12.54
N ASN A 186 6.94 7.58 -11.75
CA ASN A 186 7.05 7.57 -10.30
C ASN A 186 7.57 6.25 -9.74
N GLY A 187 7.50 5.16 -10.52
CA GLY A 187 7.96 3.83 -10.14
C GLY A 187 9.42 3.54 -10.47
N MET A 188 10.12 4.47 -11.13
CA MET A 188 11.51 4.32 -11.55
C MET A 188 12.40 5.40 -10.91
N ARG A 189 13.65 5.04 -10.60
CA ARG A 189 14.72 5.93 -10.13
C ARG A 189 15.81 6.03 -11.19
N LEU A 190 16.40 7.21 -11.35
CA LEU A 190 17.62 7.38 -12.14
C LEU A 190 18.82 6.98 -11.29
N ARG A 191 19.63 6.06 -11.80
CA ARG A 191 20.88 5.59 -11.18
C ARG A 191 22.04 6.50 -11.56
N GLU A 192 23.14 6.38 -10.82
CA GLU A 192 24.39 7.10 -11.10
C GLU A 192 24.99 6.76 -12.48
N ASP A 193 24.75 5.54 -12.97
CA ASP A 193 25.16 5.08 -14.30
C ASP A 193 24.28 5.63 -15.45
N GLY A 194 23.27 6.44 -15.12
CA GLY A 194 22.34 7.05 -16.08
C GLY A 194 21.20 6.13 -16.53
N LEU A 195 21.14 4.89 -16.06
CA LEU A 195 20.03 3.97 -16.33
C LEU A 195 18.89 4.17 -15.33
N LEU A 196 17.69 3.79 -15.74
CA LEU A 196 16.53 3.70 -14.86
C LEU A 196 16.47 2.32 -14.20
N SER A 197 16.03 2.25 -12.95
CA SER A 197 15.63 1.00 -12.31
C SER A 197 14.47 1.23 -11.35
N PRO A 198 13.76 0.19 -10.86
CA PRO A 198 12.62 0.38 -9.96
C PRO A 198 12.93 1.25 -8.74
N ALA A 199 12.02 2.13 -8.33
CA ALA A 199 12.23 3.07 -7.22
C ALA A 199 12.06 2.42 -5.83
N TYR A 200 12.86 1.40 -5.54
CA TYR A 200 12.99 0.78 -4.22
C TYR A 200 14.41 0.25 -4.00
N ASP A 201 14.78 0.03 -2.74
CA ASP A 201 16.04 -0.59 -2.34
C ASP A 201 16.03 -2.10 -2.66
N PRO A 202 16.91 -2.59 -3.55
CA PRO A 202 17.00 -4.02 -3.86
C PRO A 202 17.21 -4.91 -2.62
N ALA A 203 17.80 -4.38 -1.55
CA ALA A 203 18.05 -5.10 -0.30
C ALA A 203 16.77 -5.46 0.48
N ILE A 204 15.60 -4.93 0.10
CA ILE A 204 14.29 -5.40 0.57
C ILE A 204 14.09 -6.91 0.31
N ALA A 205 14.82 -7.48 -0.66
CA ALA A 205 14.79 -8.91 -0.95
C ALA A 205 15.48 -9.78 0.12
N ASP A 206 16.40 -9.22 0.90
CA ASP A 206 17.23 -9.98 1.83
C ASP A 206 16.43 -10.64 2.96
N PRO A 207 15.53 -9.95 3.68
CA PRO A 207 14.71 -10.60 4.71
C PRO A 207 13.76 -11.65 4.11
N LEU A 208 13.31 -11.45 2.86
CA LEU A 208 12.48 -12.43 2.17
C LEU A 208 13.28 -13.70 1.88
N LYS A 209 14.54 -13.57 1.45
CA LYS A 209 15.42 -14.70 1.13
C LYS A 209 15.97 -15.40 2.37
N ALA A 210 16.01 -14.73 3.52
CA ALA A 210 16.56 -15.26 4.76
C ALA A 210 15.77 -16.45 5.35
N GLN A 211 14.50 -16.60 4.99
CA GLN A 211 13.64 -17.70 5.45
C GLN A 211 13.02 -18.42 4.25
N PRO A 212 12.81 -19.75 4.30
CA PRO A 212 12.07 -20.43 3.25
C PRO A 212 10.64 -19.88 3.16
N PRO A 213 10.04 -19.82 1.95
CA PRO A 213 8.61 -19.54 1.81
C PRO A 213 7.81 -20.54 2.64
N GLN A 214 6.76 -20.06 3.29
CA GLN A 214 5.78 -20.88 3.99
C GLN A 214 4.47 -20.09 4.03
N ASP A 215 3.35 -20.78 4.17
CA ASP A 215 2.06 -20.13 4.37
C ASP A 215 2.12 -19.12 5.52
N VAL A 216 1.67 -17.89 5.24
CA VAL A 216 1.53 -16.86 6.27
C VAL A 216 0.12 -16.94 6.83
N VAL A 217 0.03 -17.17 8.14
CA VAL A 217 -1.24 -17.33 8.86
C VAL A 217 -1.36 -16.24 9.91
N LEU A 218 -2.22 -15.26 9.64
CA LEU A 218 -2.50 -14.07 10.47
C LEU A 218 -3.97 -13.99 10.89
N TRP A 219 -4.68 -15.12 10.90
CA TRP A 219 -6.07 -15.18 11.38
C TRP A 219 -6.28 -14.59 12.78
N PRO A 220 -5.40 -14.80 13.78
CA PRO A 220 -5.54 -14.14 15.08
C PRO A 220 -5.46 -12.61 15.00
N VAL A 221 -4.76 -12.06 14.01
CA VAL A 221 -4.71 -10.61 13.78
C VAL A 221 -6.04 -10.13 13.23
N TRP A 222 -6.59 -10.82 12.22
CA TRP A 222 -7.91 -10.49 11.67
C TRP A 222 -9.03 -10.58 12.72
N ASP A 223 -9.00 -11.63 13.55
CA ASP A 223 -9.99 -11.81 14.63
C ASP A 223 -9.95 -10.68 15.69
N ALA A 224 -8.81 -9.99 15.82
CA ALA A 224 -8.63 -8.87 16.73
C ALA A 224 -9.00 -7.50 16.13
N VAL A 225 -9.23 -7.41 14.81
CA VAL A 225 -9.72 -6.19 14.18
C VAL A 225 -11.17 -5.95 14.60
N THR A 226 -11.48 -4.73 15.02
CA THR A 226 -12.83 -4.35 15.49
C THR A 226 -13.51 -3.27 14.66
N CYS A 227 -12.75 -2.55 13.82
CA CYS A 227 -13.29 -1.53 12.94
C CYS A 227 -13.98 -2.14 11.71
N PRO A 228 -14.95 -1.43 11.08
CA PRO A 228 -15.51 -1.83 9.79
C PRO A 228 -14.42 -2.00 8.73
N ALA A 229 -14.55 -3.04 7.91
CA ALA A 229 -13.58 -3.38 6.90
C ALA A 229 -14.21 -3.59 5.51
N LEU A 230 -13.51 -3.11 4.48
CA LEU A 230 -13.79 -3.35 3.07
C LEU A 230 -12.63 -4.13 2.45
N ILE A 231 -12.94 -5.22 1.76
CA ILE A 231 -11.96 -5.98 0.98
C ILE A 231 -12.19 -5.68 -0.50
N LEU A 232 -11.14 -5.21 -1.16
CA LEU A 232 -11.10 -5.09 -2.61
C LEU A 232 -10.32 -6.30 -3.13
N ARG A 233 -10.93 -7.11 -3.98
CA ARG A 233 -10.29 -8.31 -4.55
C ARG A 233 -10.22 -8.21 -6.06
N GLY A 234 -9.08 -8.54 -6.64
CA GLY A 234 -9.01 -8.87 -8.06
C GLY A 234 -9.60 -10.27 -8.29
N ALA A 235 -10.54 -10.42 -9.22
CA ALA A 235 -11.17 -11.71 -9.53
C ALA A 235 -10.10 -12.79 -9.86
N ASP A 236 -9.05 -12.38 -10.57
CA ASP A 236 -7.91 -13.19 -11.00
C ASP A 236 -6.75 -13.22 -9.98
N SER A 237 -6.98 -12.72 -8.75
CA SER A 237 -5.93 -12.70 -7.73
C SER A 237 -5.58 -14.11 -7.29
N ASP A 238 -4.29 -14.41 -7.37
CA ASP A 238 -3.66 -15.61 -6.85
C ASP A 238 -2.98 -15.39 -5.49
N LEU A 239 -3.12 -14.18 -4.92
CA LEU A 239 -2.65 -13.87 -3.58
C LEU A 239 -3.78 -13.93 -2.56
N LEU A 240 -4.89 -13.24 -2.83
CA LEU A 240 -6.08 -13.25 -1.97
C LEU A 240 -7.12 -14.21 -2.55
N LEU A 241 -7.20 -15.42 -1.98
CA LEU A 241 -8.07 -16.46 -2.50
C LEU A 241 -9.55 -16.22 -2.14
N PRO A 242 -10.51 -16.63 -3.01
CA PRO A 242 -11.94 -16.55 -2.71
C PRO A 242 -12.32 -17.23 -1.38
N GLU A 243 -11.69 -18.36 -1.06
CA GLU A 243 -11.91 -19.11 0.17
C GLU A 243 -11.46 -18.32 1.39
N THR A 244 -10.31 -17.62 1.29
CA THR A 244 -9.82 -16.73 2.34
C THR A 244 -10.82 -15.60 2.59
N VAL A 245 -11.33 -14.95 1.55
CA VAL A 245 -12.36 -13.91 1.69
C VAL A 245 -13.66 -14.46 2.28
N GLY A 246 -14.05 -15.67 1.89
CA GLY A 246 -15.20 -16.38 2.45
C GLY A 246 -15.10 -16.60 3.96
N GLU A 247 -13.90 -16.88 4.48
CA GLU A 247 -13.65 -17.00 5.92
C GLU A 247 -13.54 -15.63 6.62
N MET A 248 -12.95 -14.62 5.97
CA MET A 248 -12.90 -13.25 6.51
C MET A 248 -14.30 -12.68 6.76
N ARG A 249 -15.27 -12.95 5.86
CA ARG A 249 -16.67 -12.52 6.05
C ARG A 249 -17.34 -13.12 7.30
N LYS A 250 -16.87 -14.26 7.79
CA LYS A 250 -17.47 -15.00 8.92
C LYS A 250 -16.79 -14.73 10.26
N ARG A 251 -15.62 -14.07 10.26
CA ARG A 251 -14.71 -13.96 11.40
C ARG A 251 -14.20 -12.53 11.59
N GLY A 252 -13.62 -12.25 12.75
CA GLY A 252 -13.16 -10.91 13.11
C GLY A 252 -14.28 -9.88 12.96
N PRO A 253 -14.04 -8.74 12.30
CA PRO A 253 -15.07 -7.71 12.11
C PRO A 253 -16.14 -8.09 11.07
N GLY A 254 -15.99 -9.21 10.36
CA GLY A 254 -16.64 -9.41 9.06
C GLY A 254 -16.13 -8.40 8.04
N CYS A 255 -16.68 -8.40 6.82
CA CYS A 255 -16.29 -7.40 5.83
C CYS A 255 -17.33 -7.23 4.71
N ASP A 256 -17.39 -6.00 4.21
CA ASP A 256 -17.89 -5.73 2.86
C ASP A 256 -16.80 -6.15 1.86
N VAL A 257 -17.20 -6.58 0.67
CA VAL A 257 -16.26 -7.07 -0.35
C VAL A 257 -16.72 -6.62 -1.72
N GLU A 258 -15.79 -6.04 -2.47
CA GLU A 258 -15.95 -5.76 -3.89
C GLU A 258 -14.92 -6.57 -4.69
N GLU A 259 -15.36 -7.17 -5.80
CA GLU A 259 -14.50 -7.97 -6.67
C GLU A 259 -14.46 -7.36 -8.08
N PHE A 260 -13.26 -7.23 -8.64
CA PHE A 260 -13.05 -6.60 -9.95
C PHE A 260 -12.59 -7.62 -11.00
N GLU A 261 -13.39 -7.77 -12.05
CA GLU A 261 -13.12 -8.66 -13.20
C GLU A 261 -11.91 -8.20 -14.01
N GLY A 262 -11.09 -9.15 -14.50
CA GLY A 262 -9.89 -8.85 -15.29
C GLY A 262 -8.76 -8.19 -14.49
N VAL A 263 -8.82 -8.27 -13.16
CA VAL A 263 -7.85 -7.72 -12.23
C VAL A 263 -7.32 -8.86 -11.36
N GLY A 264 -6.00 -8.94 -11.21
CA GLY A 264 -5.31 -9.84 -10.29
C GLY A 264 -4.74 -9.10 -9.08
N HIS A 265 -3.61 -9.57 -8.55
CA HIS A 265 -2.91 -8.88 -7.45
C HIS A 265 -2.13 -7.66 -7.97
N ALA A 266 -2.56 -6.43 -7.75
CA ALA A 266 -3.75 -5.96 -7.03
C ALA A 266 -4.50 -4.91 -7.88
N PRO A 267 -5.80 -4.63 -7.63
CA PRO A 267 -6.48 -3.46 -8.18
C PRO A 267 -5.63 -2.19 -8.02
N ALA A 268 -5.43 -1.45 -9.12
CA ALA A 268 -4.54 -0.29 -9.14
C ALA A 268 -5.03 0.90 -8.29
N LEU A 269 -6.34 0.96 -8.03
CA LEU A 269 -7.05 2.11 -7.46
C LEU A 269 -6.88 3.39 -8.31
N MET A 270 -6.76 3.19 -9.62
CA MET A 270 -6.71 4.24 -10.63
C MET A 270 -7.94 4.22 -11.56
N ASP A 271 -8.64 3.09 -11.61
CA ASP A 271 -9.88 2.95 -12.36
C ASP A 271 -11.06 3.63 -11.64
N ALA A 272 -12.02 4.16 -12.41
CA ALA A 272 -13.13 4.95 -11.88
C ALA A 272 -14.03 4.12 -10.95
N ASP A 273 -14.29 2.85 -11.27
CA ASP A 273 -15.15 2.00 -10.46
C ASP A 273 -14.46 1.62 -9.14
N GLN A 274 -13.15 1.33 -9.20
CA GLN A 274 -12.34 1.07 -8.01
C GLN A 274 -12.31 2.28 -7.06
N ILE A 275 -12.11 3.48 -7.61
CA ILE A 275 -12.11 4.74 -6.84
C ILE A 275 -13.48 5.01 -6.25
N TYR A 276 -14.54 4.85 -7.06
CA TYR A 276 -15.92 5.04 -6.62
C TYR A 276 -16.25 4.13 -5.44
N THR A 277 -15.92 2.84 -5.51
CA THR A 277 -16.16 1.88 -4.42
C THR A 277 -15.50 2.32 -3.11
N VAL A 278 -14.25 2.77 -3.14
CA VAL A 278 -13.56 3.22 -1.93
C VAL A 278 -14.18 4.50 -1.37
N ASP A 279 -14.43 5.48 -2.24
CA ASP A 279 -14.98 6.78 -1.84
C ASP A 279 -16.38 6.65 -1.25
N THR A 280 -17.28 5.92 -1.92
CA THR A 280 -18.65 5.72 -1.43
C THR A 280 -18.68 4.92 -0.15
N TRP A 281 -17.86 3.88 -0.02
CA TRP A 281 -17.82 3.09 1.20
C TRP A 281 -17.35 3.95 2.38
N LEU A 282 -16.29 4.76 2.23
CA LEU A 282 -15.86 5.69 3.28
C LEU A 282 -16.96 6.71 3.63
N LEU A 283 -17.67 7.24 2.64
CA LEU A 283 -18.78 8.18 2.85
C LEU A 283 -19.99 7.58 3.56
N ASP A 284 -20.38 6.37 3.19
CA ASP A 284 -21.55 5.69 3.78
C ASP A 284 -21.34 5.38 5.25
N GLN A 285 -20.11 5.09 5.66
CA GLN A 285 -19.78 4.93 7.07
C GLN A 285 -19.84 6.27 7.82
N ASP A 286 -19.46 7.40 7.20
CA ASP A 286 -19.62 8.74 7.81
C ASP A 286 -21.10 9.10 8.04
N ALA A 287 -22.02 8.55 7.23
CA ALA A 287 -23.46 8.74 7.42
C ALA A 287 -24.02 7.88 8.57
N LYS A 288 -23.46 6.70 8.84
CA LYS A 288 -23.90 5.79 9.92
C LYS A 288 -23.46 6.26 11.32
N GLU A 289 -22.42 7.08 11.40
CA GLU A 289 -21.86 7.62 12.66
C GLU A 289 -22.56 8.91 13.15
N LYS A 290 -23.45 9.51 12.35
CA LYS A 290 -24.22 10.73 12.69
C LYS A 290 -25.61 10.41 13.22
#